data_AF-A0AAN7R1E7-F1
#
_entry.id   AF-A0AAN7R1E7-F1
#
_cell.length_a   1.000
_cell.length_b   1.000
_cell.length_c   1.000
_cell.angle_alpha   90.00
_cell.angle_beta   90.00
_cell.angle_gamma   90.00
#
_symmetry.space_group_name_H-M   'P 1'
#
loop_
_entity.id
_entity.type
_entity.pdbx_description
1 polymer ?
#
loop_
_entity_poly.entity_id
_entity_poly.type
_entity_poly.pdbx_seq_one_letter_code
_entity_poly.pdbx_strand_id
1 'polypeptide(L)'
;MTVHISQVPKLLLHRLLPNVRYSIWIDGKLELVVDPYQVLERFLWRQNSSFAISRHYKRFDVFEEAEVNKAAGKYDNSSIDFQIDFYRKEGLTPYSEAKLLITSDVPEGCVIIREHIPITNLFTCLWFNEVDRFTSRDQLSFSTVRDKIAAKVEWTVSMFLDCERRNFVIQAYHRDLLEQMSPPPPRTVIPMVPPLTVLPASTRPPPKKSVGKPSKGERKPISRRHRKAQEDGVDRIYTWMDRVYGLEQYIRFTHFFDNQNLQFVLISPPRQASSSGSSQLL
;
A
#
# COMPACT_ATOMS: atom_id res chain seq x y z
N MET A 1 6.43 -20.15 15.72
CA MET A 1 6.14 -18.74 15.37
C MET A 1 5.96 -18.67 13.86
N THR A 2 4.73 -18.57 13.40
CA THR A 2 4.46 -18.28 11.98
C THR A 2 4.47 -16.77 11.83
N VAL A 3 5.66 -16.20 11.60
CA VAL A 3 5.74 -14.78 11.23
C VAL A 3 5.08 -14.66 9.86
N HIS A 4 3.97 -13.93 9.79
CA HIS A 4 3.37 -13.58 8.51
C HIS A 4 4.39 -12.76 7.72
N ILE A 5 4.86 -13.31 6.60
CA ILE A 5 6.03 -12.81 5.84
C ILE A 5 5.92 -11.31 5.50
N SER A 6 4.71 -10.78 5.34
CA SER A 6 4.45 -9.36 5.05
C SER A 6 4.62 -8.41 6.25
N GLN A 7 4.59 -8.89 7.50
CA GLN A 7 4.57 -8.03 8.70
C GLN A 7 5.92 -7.36 8.97
N VAL A 8 7.02 -8.12 8.81
CA VAL A 8 8.38 -7.60 8.98
C VAL A 8 8.65 -6.41 8.05
N PRO A 9 8.48 -6.52 6.73
CA PRO A 9 8.71 -5.41 5.80
C PRO A 9 7.68 -4.29 5.92
N LYS A 10 6.45 -4.57 6.38
CA LYS A 10 5.43 -3.55 6.68
C LYS A 10 5.81 -2.68 7.88
N LEU A 11 6.15 -3.31 9.01
CA LEU A 11 6.33 -2.60 10.29
C LEU A 11 7.81 -2.28 10.57
N LEU A 12 8.71 -3.21 10.27
CA LEU A 12 10.13 -3.15 10.61
C LEU A 12 11.05 -2.74 9.44
N LEU A 13 10.53 -2.06 8.41
CA LEU A 13 11.34 -1.64 7.25
C LEU A 13 12.64 -0.91 7.63
N HIS A 14 12.61 -0.07 8.67
CA HIS A 14 13.79 0.67 9.12
C HIS A 14 14.95 -0.22 9.60
N ARG A 15 14.67 -1.48 9.94
CA ARG A 15 15.71 -2.49 10.26
C ARG A 15 16.29 -3.15 9.01
N LEU A 16 15.48 -3.24 7.96
CA LEU A 16 15.88 -3.81 6.68
C LEU A 16 16.68 -2.78 5.87
N LEU A 17 16.22 -1.53 5.84
CA LEU A 17 16.80 -0.44 5.07
C LEU A 17 17.11 0.74 6.01
N PRO A 18 18.22 0.72 6.76
CA PRO A 18 18.50 1.72 7.80
C PRO A 18 18.68 3.15 7.27
N ASN A 19 18.99 3.30 5.98
CA ASN A 19 19.21 4.59 5.33
C ASN A 19 17.96 5.16 4.64
N VAL A 20 16.81 4.49 4.75
CA VAL A 20 15.57 4.96 4.12
C VAL A 20 14.97 6.10 4.94
N ARG A 21 14.66 7.23 4.28
CA ARG A 21 14.04 8.39 4.96
C ARG A 21 12.51 8.31 4.97
N TYR A 22 11.89 7.90 3.86
CA TYR A 22 10.43 7.75 3.78
C TYR A 22 10.04 6.37 3.24
N SER A 23 8.86 5.88 3.60
CA SER A 23 8.30 4.67 3.00
C SER A 23 6.81 4.79 2.74
N ILE A 24 6.38 4.11 1.68
CA ILE A 24 4.97 3.89 1.38
C ILE A 24 4.77 2.37 1.30
N TRP A 25 4.04 1.84 2.25
CA TRP A 25 3.54 0.47 2.22
C TRP A 25 2.21 0.44 1.50
N ILE A 26 2.06 -0.49 0.55
CA ILE A 26 0.82 -0.76 -0.16
C ILE A 26 0.57 -2.27 -0.12
N ASP A 27 -0.62 -2.67 0.32
CA ASP A 27 -1.03 -4.06 0.33
C ASP A 27 -0.96 -4.69 -1.07
N GLY A 28 -0.63 -5.98 -1.15
CA GLY A 28 -0.44 -6.66 -2.44
C GLY A 28 -1.68 -6.73 -3.34
N LYS A 29 -2.87 -6.39 -2.82
CA LYS A 29 -4.12 -6.28 -3.60
C LYS A 29 -4.34 -4.90 -4.21
N LEU A 30 -3.49 -3.93 -3.89
CA LEU A 30 -3.61 -2.54 -4.30
C LEU A 30 -2.46 -2.14 -5.21
N GLU A 31 -2.72 -1.14 -6.06
CA GLU A 31 -1.74 -0.56 -6.96
C GLU A 31 -1.72 0.96 -6.82
N LEU A 32 -0.53 1.54 -6.72
CA LEU A 32 -0.33 2.99 -6.70
C LEU A 32 -0.50 3.54 -8.12
N VAL A 33 -1.36 4.54 -8.28
CA VAL A 33 -1.65 5.17 -9.59
C VAL A 33 -1.27 6.64 -9.66
N VAL A 34 -0.63 7.16 -8.61
CA VAL A 34 -0.18 8.55 -8.50
C VAL A 34 1.30 8.57 -8.14
N ASP A 35 2.00 9.65 -8.51
CA ASP A 35 3.38 9.88 -8.10
C ASP A 35 3.53 9.78 -6.57
N PRO A 36 4.42 8.90 -6.06
CA PRO A 36 4.73 8.80 -4.63
C PRO A 36 5.06 10.14 -3.95
N TYR A 37 5.70 11.09 -4.65
CA TYR A 37 6.02 12.41 -4.09
C TYR A 37 4.74 13.20 -3.77
N GLN A 38 3.70 13.10 -4.60
CA GLN A 38 2.41 13.75 -4.33
C GLN A 38 1.73 13.14 -3.10
N VAL A 39 1.91 11.83 -2.87
CA VAL A 39 1.42 11.14 -1.67
C VAL A 39 2.16 11.63 -0.42
N LEU A 40 3.50 11.70 -0.47
CA LEU A 40 4.30 12.24 0.64
C LEU A 40 3.96 13.70 0.94
N GLU A 41 3.87 14.53 -0.09
CA GLU A 41 3.52 15.94 0.04
C GLU A 41 2.15 16.11 0.71
N ARG A 42 1.14 15.38 0.21
CA ARG A 42 -0.24 15.51 0.69
C ARG A 42 -0.43 15.04 2.13
N PHE A 43 0.13 13.88 2.49
CA PHE A 43 -0.20 13.21 3.76
C PHE A 43 0.83 13.42 4.87
N LEU A 44 2.08 13.73 4.53
CA LEU A 44 3.12 14.04 5.51
C LEU A 44 3.42 15.54 5.55
N TRP A 45 3.96 16.10 4.47
CA TRP A 45 4.56 17.44 4.51
C TRP A 45 3.55 18.56 4.72
N ARG A 46 2.44 18.58 3.98
CA ARG A 46 1.38 19.58 4.15
C ARG A 46 0.63 19.46 5.47
N GLN A 47 0.58 18.24 6.04
CA GLN A 47 -0.06 17.97 7.33
C GLN A 47 0.90 18.14 8.51
N ASN A 48 2.20 18.42 8.23
CA ASN A 48 3.26 18.40 9.24
C ASN A 48 3.24 17.14 10.10
N SER A 49 3.03 15.98 9.46
CA SER A 49 2.96 14.67 10.11
C SER A 49 4.11 13.77 9.65
N SER A 50 4.56 12.89 10.53
CA SER A 50 5.60 11.89 10.23
C SER A 50 5.06 10.49 9.98
N PHE A 51 3.76 10.27 10.22
CA PHE A 51 3.12 8.97 10.02
C PHE A 51 1.65 9.16 9.64
N ALA A 52 1.28 8.60 8.50
CA ALA A 52 -0.08 8.61 7.99
C ALA A 52 -0.55 7.20 7.64
N ILE A 53 -1.78 6.86 8.00
CA ILE A 53 -2.39 5.56 7.74
C ILE A 53 -3.85 5.74 7.33
N SER A 54 -4.36 4.87 6.47
CA SER A 54 -5.79 4.90 6.15
C SER A 54 -6.63 4.54 7.37
N ARG A 55 -7.74 5.25 7.55
CA ARG A 55 -8.78 4.90 8.51
C ARG A 55 -9.66 3.78 7.95
N HIS A 56 -10.05 2.84 8.79
CA HIS A 56 -11.06 1.86 8.38
C HIS A 56 -12.38 2.57 8.05
N TYR A 57 -13.04 2.15 6.96
CA TYR A 57 -14.14 2.93 6.35
C TYR A 57 -15.45 2.88 7.13
N LYS A 58 -15.67 1.82 7.94
CA LYS A 58 -16.93 1.57 8.64
C LYS A 58 -16.82 1.45 10.16
N ARG A 59 -15.68 0.96 10.63
CA ARG A 59 -15.50 0.52 12.03
C ARG A 59 -14.48 1.41 12.67
N PHE A 60 -14.79 1.87 13.87
CA PHE A 60 -13.99 2.90 14.54
C PHE A 60 -13.49 2.46 15.90
N ASP A 61 -14.16 1.49 16.51
CA ASP A 61 -13.82 0.93 17.80
C ASP A 61 -13.18 -0.45 17.66
N VAL A 62 -12.13 -0.68 18.43
CA VAL A 62 -11.37 -1.94 18.39
C VAL A 62 -12.19 -3.11 18.93
N PHE A 63 -13.09 -2.84 19.89
CA PHE A 63 -13.94 -3.87 20.46
C PHE A 63 -14.97 -4.36 19.43
N GLU A 64 -15.55 -3.45 18.63
CA GLU A 64 -16.40 -3.80 17.49
C GLU A 64 -15.60 -4.58 16.43
N GLU A 65 -14.39 -4.14 16.10
CA GLU A 65 -13.51 -4.84 15.16
C GLU A 65 -13.21 -6.28 15.64
N ALA A 66 -13.01 -6.49 16.94
CA ALA A 66 -12.77 -7.82 17.51
C ALA A 66 -13.96 -8.76 17.29
N GLU A 67 -15.19 -8.30 17.56
CA GLU A 67 -16.40 -9.09 17.30
C GLU A 67 -16.55 -9.45 15.81
N VAL A 68 -16.22 -8.53 14.91
CA VAL A 68 -16.25 -8.80 13.47
C VAL A 68 -15.18 -9.81 13.07
N ASN A 69 -13.97 -9.77 13.65
CA ASN A 69 -12.94 -10.77 13.37
C ASN A 69 -13.33 -12.17 13.86
N LYS A 70 -14.01 -12.26 15.01
CA LYS A 70 -14.59 -13.51 15.54
C LYS A 70 -15.69 -14.04 14.62
N ALA A 71 -16.67 -13.20 14.27
CA ALA A 71 -17.76 -13.58 13.38
C ALA A 71 -17.27 -14.01 11.99
N ALA A 72 -16.19 -13.41 11.50
CA ALA A 72 -15.56 -13.77 10.23
C ALA A 72 -14.61 -14.98 10.31
N GLY A 73 -14.44 -15.60 11.49
CA GLY A 73 -13.58 -16.76 11.70
C GLY A 73 -12.11 -16.52 11.34
N LYS A 74 -11.61 -15.29 11.51
CA LYS A 74 -10.22 -14.94 11.13
C LYS A 74 -9.18 -15.56 12.03
N TYR A 75 -9.54 -15.75 13.30
CA TYR A 75 -8.74 -16.34 14.36
C TYR A 75 -9.67 -17.09 15.31
N ASP A 76 -9.10 -17.95 16.15
CA ASP A 76 -9.88 -18.56 17.21
C ASP A 76 -10.42 -17.49 18.18
N ASN A 77 -11.68 -17.65 18.56
CA ASN A 77 -12.39 -16.65 19.37
C ASN A 77 -11.68 -16.45 20.72
N SER A 78 -11.19 -17.52 21.34
CA SER A 78 -10.51 -17.42 22.65
C SER A 78 -9.21 -16.62 22.57
N SER A 79 -8.51 -16.67 21.43
CA SER A 79 -7.29 -15.90 21.19
C SER A 79 -7.58 -14.40 21.05
N ILE A 80 -8.67 -14.06 20.34
CA ILE A 80 -9.11 -12.67 20.22
C ILE A 80 -9.60 -12.14 21.57
N ASP A 81 -10.41 -12.91 22.29
CA ASP A 81 -10.94 -12.51 23.60
C ASP A 81 -9.80 -12.28 24.60
N PHE A 82 -8.81 -13.18 24.64
CA PHE A 82 -7.62 -13.00 25.48
C PHE A 82 -6.85 -11.71 25.16
N GLN A 83 -6.64 -11.41 23.87
CA GLN A 83 -5.96 -10.19 23.42
C GLN A 83 -6.72 -8.93 23.86
N ILE A 84 -8.04 -8.89 23.64
CA ILE A 84 -8.88 -7.74 23.98
C ILE A 84 -8.99 -7.55 25.48
N ASP A 85 -9.14 -8.64 26.25
CA ASP A 85 -9.16 -8.59 27.71
C ASP A 85 -7.83 -8.12 28.28
N PHE A 86 -6.71 -8.53 27.69
CA PHE A 86 -5.39 -8.02 28.04
C PHE A 86 -5.32 -6.51 27.82
N TYR A 87 -5.75 -6.01 26.65
CA TYR A 87 -5.76 -4.58 26.36
C TYR A 87 -6.69 -3.78 27.26
N ARG A 88 -7.86 -4.32 27.62
CA ARG A 88 -8.76 -3.68 28.58
C ARG A 88 -8.10 -3.52 29.96
N LYS A 89 -7.38 -4.54 30.42
CA LYS A 89 -6.63 -4.49 31.69
C LYS A 89 -5.46 -3.51 31.65
N GLU A 90 -4.86 -3.31 30.47
CA GLU A 90 -3.82 -2.29 30.23
C GLU A 90 -4.39 -0.87 30.07
N GLY A 91 -5.70 -0.68 30.19
CA GLY A 91 -6.35 0.63 30.18
C GLY A 91 -6.93 1.06 28.83
N LEU A 92 -7.04 0.16 27.84
CA LEU A 92 -7.71 0.48 26.58
C LEU A 92 -9.21 0.67 26.81
N THR A 93 -9.71 1.85 26.45
CA THR A 93 -11.12 2.21 26.53
C THR A 93 -11.77 2.26 25.15
N PRO A 94 -13.09 2.02 25.05
CA PRO A 94 -13.82 2.14 23.79
C PRO A 94 -13.57 3.46 23.10
N TYR A 95 -13.57 3.44 21.76
CA TYR A 95 -13.46 4.66 20.98
C TYR A 95 -14.61 5.64 21.33
N SER A 96 -14.27 6.92 21.44
CA SER A 96 -15.23 8.00 21.61
C SER A 96 -14.70 9.27 20.94
N GLU A 97 -15.58 10.18 20.55
CA GLU A 97 -15.22 11.46 19.93
C GLU A 97 -14.36 12.35 20.86
N ALA A 98 -14.36 12.08 22.17
CA ALA A 98 -13.49 12.73 23.13
C ALA A 98 -11.99 12.43 22.93
N LYS A 99 -11.63 11.38 22.16
CA LYS A 99 -10.25 11.14 21.70
C LYS A 99 -9.91 12.11 20.55
N LEU A 100 -9.96 13.41 20.82
CA LEU A 100 -9.98 14.50 19.83
C LEU A 100 -8.78 14.55 18.85
N LEU A 101 -7.68 13.87 19.16
CA LEU A 101 -6.48 13.84 18.32
C LEU A 101 -6.49 12.73 17.25
N ILE A 102 -7.50 11.85 17.24
CA ILE A 102 -7.61 10.79 16.24
C ILE A 102 -9.06 10.44 15.91
N THR A 103 -9.30 10.08 14.65
CA THR A 103 -10.65 9.85 14.10
C THR A 103 -11.11 8.38 14.19
N SER A 104 -10.28 7.49 14.73
CA SER A 104 -10.57 6.06 14.90
C SER A 104 -9.49 5.31 15.71
N ASP A 105 -9.89 4.20 16.36
CA ASP A 105 -8.99 3.18 16.91
C ASP A 105 -8.60 2.09 15.90
N VAL A 106 -9.29 2.02 14.76
CA VAL A 106 -9.17 0.94 13.78
C VAL A 106 -8.54 1.48 12.48
N PRO A 107 -7.26 1.17 12.23
CA PRO A 107 -6.64 1.50 10.96
C PRO A 107 -7.12 0.54 9.87
N GLU A 108 -7.01 1.01 8.63
CA GLU A 108 -6.93 0.15 7.46
C GLU A 108 -5.44 0.01 7.13
N GLY A 109 -4.84 -1.12 7.48
CA GLY A 109 -3.40 -1.37 7.32
C GLY A 109 -2.95 -1.63 5.87
N CYS A 110 -3.79 -1.34 4.88
CA CYS A 110 -3.48 -1.56 3.47
C CYS A 110 -2.64 -0.46 2.84
N VAL A 111 -2.59 0.73 3.45
CA VAL A 111 -1.69 1.83 3.05
C VAL A 111 -1.09 2.48 4.30
N ILE A 112 0.25 2.53 4.38
CA ILE A 112 0.98 3.23 5.43
C ILE A 112 2.02 4.13 4.77
N ILE A 113 2.04 5.41 5.16
CA ILE A 113 2.98 6.41 4.67
C ILE A 113 3.78 6.90 5.87
N ARG A 114 5.10 6.81 5.82
CA ARG A 114 5.94 7.04 7.01
C ARG A 114 7.21 7.81 6.65
N GLU A 115 7.54 8.80 7.46
CA GLU A 115 8.91 9.28 7.64
C GLU A 115 9.60 8.46 8.73
N HIS A 116 10.82 8.02 8.48
CA HIS A 116 11.62 7.21 9.38
C HIS A 116 12.42 8.08 10.34
N ILE A 117 11.81 8.36 11.48
CA ILE A 117 12.40 9.08 12.61
C ILE A 117 12.33 8.20 13.87
N PRO A 118 13.07 8.52 14.95
CA PRO A 118 13.11 7.66 16.13
C PRO A 118 11.73 7.29 16.69
N ILE A 119 10.79 8.24 16.74
CA ILE A 119 9.46 7.98 17.29
C ILE A 119 8.58 7.07 16.39
N THR A 120 8.62 7.25 15.07
CA THR A 120 7.84 6.42 14.13
C THR A 120 8.41 5.00 14.03
N ASN A 121 9.73 4.86 14.13
CA ASN A 121 10.41 3.57 14.18
C ASN A 121 10.10 2.83 15.50
N LEU A 122 10.09 3.55 16.63
CA LEU A 122 9.66 2.98 17.92
C LEU A 122 8.20 2.54 17.89
N PHE A 123 7.29 3.40 17.41
CA PHE A 123 5.86 3.08 17.29
C PHE A 123 5.65 1.79 16.51
N THR A 124 6.25 1.68 15.32
CA THR A 124 6.11 0.48 14.47
C THR A 124 6.81 -0.77 15.02
N CYS A 125 7.90 -0.62 15.80
CA CYS A 125 8.49 -1.74 16.54
C CYS A 125 7.55 -2.27 17.63
N LEU A 126 6.95 -1.38 18.43
CA LEU A 126 6.01 -1.78 19.47
C LEU A 126 4.76 -2.39 18.86
N TRP A 127 4.28 -1.84 17.75
CA TRP A 127 3.15 -2.41 17.01
C TRP A 127 3.46 -3.81 16.49
N PHE A 128 4.66 -4.02 15.93
CA PHE A 128 5.11 -5.35 15.53
C PHE A 128 5.14 -6.33 16.70
N ASN A 129 5.63 -5.91 17.88
CA ASN A 129 5.66 -6.77 19.06
C ASN A 129 4.26 -7.25 19.46
N GLU A 130 3.24 -6.39 19.36
CA GLU A 130 1.86 -6.76 19.67
C GLU A 130 1.27 -7.72 18.62
N VAL A 131 1.54 -7.48 17.33
CA VAL A 131 1.13 -8.34 16.21
C VAL A 131 1.77 -9.73 16.29
N ASP A 132 3.03 -9.81 16.73
CA ASP A 132 3.76 -11.07 16.91
C ASP A 132 3.34 -11.81 18.20
N ARG A 133 3.01 -11.06 19.25
CA ARG A 133 2.62 -11.61 20.56
C ARG A 133 1.22 -12.22 20.58
N PHE A 134 0.26 -11.61 19.90
CA PHE A 134 -1.15 -12.01 19.93
C PHE A 134 -1.61 -12.52 18.56
N THR A 135 -2.61 -11.88 17.97
CA THR A 135 -3.06 -12.19 16.61
C THR A 135 -2.33 -11.29 15.60
N SER A 136 -2.18 -11.78 14.37
CA SER A 136 -1.56 -10.98 13.30
C SER A 136 -2.48 -9.87 12.76
N ARG A 137 -3.63 -9.63 13.41
CA ARG A 137 -4.62 -8.63 13.03
C ARG A 137 -4.16 -7.29 13.60
N ASP A 138 -3.35 -6.61 12.81
CA ASP A 138 -2.78 -5.29 13.08
C ASP A 138 -3.82 -4.24 13.52
N GLN A 139 -5.06 -4.36 13.04
CA GLN A 139 -6.20 -3.53 13.44
C GLN A 139 -6.52 -3.62 14.94
N LEU A 140 -6.29 -4.77 15.59
CA LEU A 140 -6.61 -4.99 17.00
C LEU A 140 -5.57 -4.41 17.96
N SER A 141 -4.31 -4.30 17.52
CA SER A 141 -3.19 -3.87 18.36
C SER A 141 -2.79 -2.41 18.19
N PHE A 142 -3.25 -1.76 17.10
CA PHE A 142 -2.84 -0.40 16.75
C PHE A 142 -3.14 0.63 17.85
N SER A 143 -4.39 0.67 18.34
CA SER A 143 -4.84 1.67 19.30
C SER A 143 -4.09 1.58 20.63
N THR A 144 -3.83 0.37 21.13
CA THR A 144 -3.05 0.16 22.36
C THR A 144 -1.65 0.76 22.25
N VAL A 145 -0.94 0.53 21.15
CA VAL A 145 0.42 1.05 20.99
C VAL A 145 0.40 2.56 20.78
N ARG A 146 -0.56 3.07 20.01
CA ARG A 146 -0.77 4.50 19.81
C ARG A 146 -0.99 5.20 21.15
N ASP A 147 -1.92 4.71 21.97
CA ASP A 147 -2.28 5.33 23.24
C ASP A 147 -1.11 5.30 24.23
N LYS A 148 -0.34 4.19 24.25
CA LYS A 148 0.89 4.07 25.06
C LYS A 148 1.96 5.09 24.66
N ILE A 149 2.09 5.41 23.37
CA ILE A 149 3.02 6.44 22.88
C ILE A 149 2.48 7.84 23.20
N ALA A 150 1.22 8.12 22.86
CA ALA A 150 0.58 9.42 23.08
C ALA A 150 0.54 9.84 24.56
N ALA A 151 0.45 8.87 25.47
CA ALA A 151 0.54 9.12 26.92
C ALA A 151 1.93 9.57 27.39
N LYS A 152 2.98 9.35 26.60
CA LYS A 152 4.38 9.65 26.97
C LYS A 152 4.98 10.81 26.19
N VAL A 153 4.50 11.05 24.97
CA VAL A 153 5.03 12.09 24.08
C VAL A 153 3.90 12.75 23.32
N GLU A 154 4.08 14.04 23.02
CA GLU A 154 3.17 14.81 22.18
C GLU A 154 3.40 14.47 20.70
N TRP A 155 3.03 13.24 20.32
CA TRP A 155 3.10 12.73 18.97
C TRP A 155 1.83 11.95 18.65
N THR A 156 1.28 12.16 17.45
CA THR A 156 0.07 11.47 16.98
C THR A 156 0.24 10.97 15.55
N VAL A 157 -0.61 10.01 15.19
CA VAL A 157 -0.73 9.45 13.84
C VAL A 157 -1.78 10.23 13.06
N SER A 158 -1.47 10.61 11.83
CA SER A 158 -2.46 11.13 10.89
C SER A 158 -3.28 9.99 10.30
N MET A 159 -4.61 10.11 10.34
CA MET A 159 -5.53 9.16 9.71
C MET A 159 -6.28 9.82 8.56
N PHE A 160 -6.08 9.33 7.35
CA PHE A 160 -6.80 9.80 6.16
C PHE A 160 -7.98 8.89 5.82
N LEU A 161 -9.00 9.45 5.18
CA LEU A 161 -10.24 8.73 4.90
C LEU A 161 -10.05 7.69 3.78
N ASP A 162 -10.91 6.66 3.78
CA ASP A 162 -10.91 5.65 2.70
C ASP A 162 -11.15 6.26 1.31
N CYS A 163 -11.97 7.32 1.22
CA CYS A 163 -12.15 8.04 -0.05
C CYS A 163 -10.87 8.73 -0.52
N GLU A 164 -10.05 9.24 0.41
CA GLU A 164 -8.76 9.84 0.07
C GLU A 164 -7.76 8.78 -0.38
N ARG A 165 -7.75 7.63 0.28
CA ARG A 165 -6.97 6.45 -0.12
C ARG A 165 -7.26 6.06 -1.57
N ARG A 166 -8.54 5.94 -1.93
CA ARG A 166 -9.00 5.56 -3.28
C ARG A 166 -8.61 6.55 -4.38
N ASN A 167 -8.18 7.78 -4.05
CA ASN A 167 -7.71 8.75 -5.03
C ASN A 167 -6.31 8.43 -5.58
N PHE A 168 -5.51 7.63 -4.86
CA PHE A 168 -4.13 7.33 -5.25
C PHE A 168 -3.79 5.85 -5.27
N VAL A 169 -4.61 4.99 -4.67
CA VAL A 169 -4.52 3.53 -4.84
C VAL A 169 -5.81 2.93 -5.38
N ILE A 170 -5.67 2.03 -6.34
CA ILE A 170 -6.78 1.25 -6.88
C ILE A 170 -6.66 -0.20 -6.43
N GLN A 171 -7.80 -0.86 -6.25
CA GLN A 171 -7.80 -2.31 -6.10
C GLN A 171 -7.51 -2.90 -7.46
N ALA A 172 -6.43 -3.66 -7.57
CA ALA A 172 -6.10 -4.41 -8.77
C ALA A 172 -7.09 -5.59 -8.88
N TYR A 173 -8.34 -5.31 -9.25
CA TYR A 173 -9.29 -6.35 -9.64
C TYR A 173 -8.71 -7.10 -10.85
N HIS A 174 -8.76 -8.43 -10.80
CA HIS A 174 -8.30 -9.32 -11.85
C HIS A 174 -8.83 -8.87 -13.22
N ARG A 175 -7.94 -8.35 -14.06
CA ARG A 175 -8.19 -8.24 -15.51
C ARG A 175 -8.67 -9.60 -16.06
N ASP A 176 -8.13 -10.68 -15.48
CA ASP A 176 -8.46 -12.07 -15.79
C ASP A 176 -9.92 -12.47 -15.41
N LEU A 177 -10.51 -11.90 -14.36
CA LEU A 177 -11.92 -12.15 -14.02
C LEU A 177 -12.87 -11.29 -14.86
N LEU A 178 -12.47 -10.06 -15.23
CA LEU A 178 -13.23 -9.22 -16.16
C LEU A 178 -13.21 -9.80 -17.59
N GLU A 179 -12.15 -10.48 -18.00
CA GLU A 179 -12.09 -11.26 -19.25
C GLU A 179 -12.93 -12.55 -19.19
N GLN A 180 -13.25 -13.06 -18.00
CA GLN A 180 -14.20 -14.17 -17.78
C GLN A 180 -15.65 -13.71 -17.56
N MET A 181 -15.89 -12.41 -17.36
CA MET A 181 -17.25 -11.89 -17.31
C MET A 181 -17.82 -11.85 -18.73
N SER A 182 -18.87 -12.62 -18.97
CA SER A 182 -19.64 -12.56 -20.21
C SER A 182 -19.98 -11.09 -20.52
N PRO A 183 -19.79 -10.62 -21.77
CA PRO A 183 -20.14 -9.26 -22.13
C PRO A 183 -21.62 -9.02 -21.76
N PRO A 184 -21.98 -7.79 -21.34
CA PRO A 184 -23.37 -7.48 -21.06
C PRO A 184 -24.22 -7.82 -22.30
N PRO A 185 -25.44 -8.36 -22.12
CA PRO A 185 -26.29 -8.69 -23.25
C PRO A 185 -26.41 -7.45 -24.14
N PRO A 186 -26.35 -7.62 -25.48
CA PRO A 186 -26.43 -6.50 -26.39
C PRO A 186 -27.69 -5.70 -26.04
N ARG A 187 -27.51 -4.38 -25.83
CA ARG A 187 -28.65 -3.48 -25.63
C ARG A 187 -29.62 -3.73 -26.77
N THR A 188 -30.84 -4.11 -26.43
CA THR A 188 -31.93 -4.23 -27.39
C THR A 188 -32.03 -2.89 -28.11
N VAL A 189 -31.59 -2.85 -29.37
CA VAL A 189 -31.75 -1.70 -30.22
C VAL A 189 -33.24 -1.57 -30.46
N ILE A 190 -33.88 -0.63 -29.76
CA ILE A 190 -35.22 -0.19 -30.14
C ILE A 190 -35.10 0.34 -31.57
N PRO A 191 -35.88 -0.16 -32.55
CA PRO A 191 -35.77 0.30 -33.93
C PRO A 191 -36.02 1.80 -33.99
N MET A 192 -34.97 2.57 -34.30
CA MET A 192 -35.14 3.97 -34.68
C MET A 192 -35.83 4.02 -36.03
N VAL A 193 -36.91 4.81 -36.10
CA VAL A 193 -37.68 5.12 -37.31
C VAL A 193 -36.73 5.64 -38.40
N PRO A 194 -36.80 5.15 -39.65
CA PRO A 194 -35.84 5.52 -40.68
C PRO A 194 -36.00 6.99 -41.10
N PRO A 195 -34.91 7.75 -41.26
CA PRO A 195 -34.95 9.03 -41.96
C PRO A 195 -35.05 8.81 -43.48
N LEU A 196 -35.85 9.64 -44.14
CA LEU A 196 -35.98 9.69 -45.60
C LEU A 196 -34.63 9.99 -46.29
N THR A 197 -34.34 9.22 -47.33
CA THR A 197 -33.18 9.36 -48.23
C THR A 197 -33.42 10.46 -49.28
N VAL A 198 -32.33 11.03 -49.82
CA VAL A 198 -32.03 11.43 -51.24
C VAL A 198 -31.18 12.72 -51.25
N LEU A 199 -30.12 12.99 -52.03
CA LEU A 199 -29.12 12.32 -52.91
C LEU A 199 -28.00 13.39 -53.21
N PRO A 200 -26.89 13.10 -53.96
CA PRO A 200 -25.55 13.68 -53.75
C PRO A 200 -24.97 14.53 -54.91
N ALA A 201 -23.80 15.15 -54.70
CA ALA A 201 -22.76 15.50 -55.70
C ALA A 201 -21.51 16.04 -54.96
N SER A 202 -20.24 15.97 -55.37
CA SER A 202 -19.49 15.37 -56.47
C SER A 202 -17.97 15.50 -56.13
N THR A 203 -17.18 14.58 -56.64
CA THR A 203 -15.68 14.45 -56.69
C THR A 203 -14.94 15.71 -57.20
N ARG A 204 -13.62 16.01 -57.04
CA ARG A 204 -12.33 15.26 -57.20
C ARG A 204 -11.10 16.24 -56.90
N PRO A 205 -9.78 16.02 -57.21
CA PRO A 205 -8.71 15.73 -56.23
C PRO A 205 -7.42 16.65 -56.34
N PRO A 206 -6.12 16.23 -56.10
CA PRO A 206 -5.11 16.99 -55.30
C PRO A 206 -3.87 17.52 -56.09
N PRO A 207 -2.80 18.03 -55.42
CA PRO A 207 -1.44 17.82 -55.95
C PRO A 207 -0.33 17.48 -54.92
N LYS A 208 0.84 17.07 -55.47
CA LYS A 208 2.02 16.41 -54.85
C LYS A 208 3.29 17.30 -54.78
N LYS A 209 4.31 16.77 -54.06
CA LYS A 209 5.81 16.95 -54.11
C LYS A 209 6.39 17.85 -52.99
N SER A 210 7.55 17.60 -52.38
CA SER A 210 8.82 17.02 -52.85
C SER A 210 9.74 16.51 -51.71
N VAL A 211 10.83 15.83 -52.10
CA VAL A 211 11.86 15.12 -51.30
C VAL A 211 13.06 16.03 -50.98
N GLY A 212 13.69 15.84 -49.81
CA GLY A 212 15.04 16.36 -49.51
C GLY A 212 15.72 15.68 -48.30
N LYS A 213 16.94 15.16 -48.50
CA LYS A 213 18.02 14.82 -47.54
C LYS A 213 19.34 15.36 -48.18
N PRO A 214 20.55 15.41 -47.54
CA PRO A 214 21.01 14.92 -46.22
C PRO A 214 21.94 15.89 -45.43
N SER A 215 22.41 15.52 -44.22
CA SER A 215 23.86 15.54 -43.87
C SER A 215 24.17 14.98 -42.46
N LYS A 216 25.36 14.39 -42.35
CA LYS A 216 25.98 13.69 -41.20
C LYS A 216 26.66 14.67 -40.23
N GLY A 217 26.71 14.30 -38.95
CA GLY A 217 27.65 14.84 -37.96
C GLY A 217 27.95 13.80 -36.87
N GLU A 218 29.16 13.23 -36.90
CA GLU A 218 29.69 12.29 -35.92
C GLU A 218 30.11 13.00 -34.61
N ARG A 219 29.76 12.42 -33.44
CA ARG A 219 30.49 12.64 -32.18
C ARG A 219 30.60 11.34 -31.38
N LYS A 220 31.84 10.99 -31.00
CA LYS A 220 32.27 9.79 -30.27
C LYS A 220 31.71 9.74 -28.83
N PRO A 221 31.51 8.55 -28.22
CA PRO A 221 31.12 8.45 -26.82
C PRO A 221 32.35 8.48 -25.89
N ILE A 222 32.30 9.36 -24.89
CA ILE A 222 33.22 9.40 -23.75
C ILE A 222 32.74 8.36 -22.72
N SER A 223 33.61 7.42 -22.36
CA SER A 223 33.34 6.43 -21.34
C SER A 223 33.17 7.09 -19.96
N ARG A 224 32.00 6.96 -19.34
CA ARG A 224 31.84 7.18 -17.89
C ARG A 224 31.83 5.83 -17.20
N ARG A 225 32.95 5.51 -16.53
CA ARG A 225 33.00 4.50 -15.47
C ARG A 225 31.97 4.89 -14.41
N HIS A 226 30.83 4.20 -14.35
CA HIS A 226 29.95 4.25 -13.20
C HIS A 226 30.46 3.31 -12.11
N ARG A 227 30.29 3.81 -10.89
CA ARG A 227 30.99 3.51 -9.66
C ARG A 227 30.22 2.41 -8.93
N LYS A 228 30.72 1.18 -9.02
CA LYS A 228 30.11 -0.08 -8.54
C LYS A 228 30.09 -0.27 -7.00
N ALA A 229 30.19 0.79 -6.21
CA ALA A 229 30.51 0.65 -4.78
C ALA A 229 29.30 0.75 -3.82
N GLN A 230 28.11 1.15 -4.30
CA GLN A 230 26.94 1.41 -3.45
C GLN A 230 25.75 0.49 -3.73
N GLU A 231 25.62 -0.02 -4.96
CA GLU A 231 24.71 -1.11 -5.34
C GLU A 231 25.02 -2.39 -4.54
N ASP A 232 26.32 -2.68 -4.33
CA ASP A 232 26.81 -3.86 -3.59
C ASP A 232 26.28 -3.99 -2.15
N GLY A 233 25.87 -2.91 -1.49
CA GLY A 233 25.33 -2.93 -0.12
C GLY A 233 23.84 -3.24 -0.05
N VAL A 234 23.09 -2.70 -0.99
CA VAL A 234 21.64 -2.91 -1.15
C VAL A 234 21.38 -4.34 -1.65
N ASP A 235 22.16 -4.80 -2.63
CA ASP A 235 22.11 -6.18 -3.14
C ASP A 235 22.41 -7.22 -2.05
N ARG A 236 23.29 -6.94 -1.08
CA ARG A 236 23.58 -7.86 0.04
C ARG A 236 22.43 -7.98 1.02
N ILE A 237 21.72 -6.88 1.29
CA ILE A 237 20.51 -6.91 2.12
C ILE A 237 19.42 -7.72 1.42
N TYR A 238 19.23 -7.51 0.12
CA TYR A 238 18.30 -8.31 -0.68
C TYR A 238 18.68 -9.77 -0.73
N THR A 239 19.96 -10.09 -0.92
CA THR A 239 20.47 -11.47 -0.90
C THR A 239 20.33 -12.13 0.48
N TRP A 240 20.52 -11.40 1.58
CA TRP A 240 20.32 -11.93 2.93
C TRP A 240 18.84 -12.11 3.25
N MET A 241 17.99 -11.16 2.88
CA MET A 241 16.53 -11.24 3.00
C MET A 241 15.96 -12.38 2.15
N ASP A 242 16.52 -12.62 0.97
CA ASP A 242 16.18 -13.73 0.09
C ASP A 242 16.60 -15.07 0.71
N ARG A 243 17.83 -15.16 1.25
CA ARG A 243 18.29 -16.38 1.96
C ARG A 243 17.54 -16.68 3.26
N VAL A 244 17.09 -15.67 3.99
CA VAL A 244 16.47 -15.85 5.32
C VAL A 244 14.94 -15.93 5.23
N TYR A 245 14.32 -15.21 4.29
CA TYR A 245 12.85 -15.07 4.21
C TYR A 245 12.27 -15.36 2.81
N GLY A 246 13.09 -15.63 1.78
CA GLY A 246 12.62 -15.90 0.40
C GLY A 246 12.00 -14.68 -0.29
N LEU A 247 12.41 -13.47 0.05
CA LEU A 247 11.65 -12.24 -0.22
C LEU A 247 11.70 -11.70 -1.66
N GLU A 248 12.58 -12.17 -2.57
CA GLU A 248 12.47 -11.76 -3.99
C GLU A 248 11.17 -12.24 -4.63
N GLN A 249 10.61 -13.35 -4.16
CA GLN A 249 9.32 -13.86 -4.63
C GLN A 249 8.13 -13.17 -3.97
N TYR A 250 8.34 -12.40 -2.88
CA TYR A 250 7.27 -11.95 -1.99
C TYR A 250 7.20 -10.47 -1.68
N ILE A 251 8.14 -9.60 -2.10
CA ILE A 251 7.97 -8.13 -1.98
C ILE A 251 8.75 -7.38 -3.05
N ARG A 252 8.05 -6.50 -3.79
CA ARG A 252 8.67 -5.53 -4.68
C ARG A 252 9.08 -4.29 -3.90
N PHE A 253 10.37 -4.00 -3.91
CA PHE A 253 10.93 -2.74 -3.44
C PHE A 253 11.20 -1.85 -4.64
N THR A 254 10.52 -0.71 -4.74
CA THR A 254 10.86 0.31 -5.75
C THR A 254 11.58 1.45 -5.04
N HIS A 255 12.88 1.56 -5.30
CA HIS A 255 13.73 2.60 -4.74
C HIS A 255 13.70 3.85 -5.59
N PHE A 256 13.65 5.00 -4.91
CA PHE A 256 13.75 6.29 -5.56
C PHE A 256 14.86 7.08 -4.90
N PHE A 257 15.78 7.56 -5.72
CA PHE A 257 16.98 8.26 -5.29
C PHE A 257 16.90 9.73 -5.71
N ASP A 258 17.28 10.63 -4.82
CA ASP A 258 17.62 12.01 -5.16
C ASP A 258 19.09 12.24 -4.77
N ASN A 259 19.90 12.70 -5.73
CA ASN A 259 21.32 13.00 -5.55
C ASN A 259 22.09 11.90 -4.78
N GLN A 260 21.87 10.63 -5.11
CA GLN A 260 22.49 9.43 -4.51
C GLN A 260 22.03 9.06 -3.08
N ASN A 261 21.08 9.78 -2.50
CA ASN A 261 20.43 9.40 -1.24
C ASN A 261 19.12 8.64 -1.52
N LEU A 262 18.93 7.49 -0.86
CA LEU A 262 17.67 6.76 -0.90
C LEU A 262 16.60 7.59 -0.18
N GLN A 263 15.73 8.25 -0.94
CA GLN A 263 14.70 9.12 -0.37
C GLN A 263 13.52 8.31 0.12
N PHE A 264 13.02 7.38 -0.72
CA PHE A 264 11.90 6.56 -0.32
C PHE A 264 11.87 5.18 -0.99
N VAL A 265 11.12 4.28 -0.36
CA VAL A 265 10.91 2.91 -0.84
C VAL A 265 9.43 2.62 -0.87
N LEU A 266 8.93 2.29 -2.06
CA LEU A 266 7.60 1.71 -2.23
C LEU A 266 7.70 0.20 -1.98
N ILE A 267 6.81 -0.31 -1.14
CA ILE A 267 6.77 -1.73 -0.77
C ILE A 267 5.41 -2.28 -1.15
N SER A 268 5.42 -3.30 -2.01
CA SER A 268 4.22 -4.02 -2.40
C SER A 268 4.50 -5.52 -2.43
N PRO A 269 3.85 -6.32 -1.57
CA PRO A 269 3.86 -7.78 -1.71
C PRO A 269 3.30 -8.21 -3.08
N PRO A 270 3.67 -9.37 -3.65
CA PRO A 270 3.02 -9.92 -4.82
C PRO A 270 1.59 -10.28 -4.44
N ARG A 271 0.78 -10.45 -5.48
CA ARG A 271 -0.61 -10.86 -5.34
C ARG A 271 -0.63 -12.28 -4.75
N GLN A 272 -1.32 -12.47 -3.63
CA GLN A 272 -1.73 -13.82 -3.25
C GLN A 272 -2.72 -14.31 -4.31
N ALA A 273 -2.40 -15.41 -4.99
CA ALA A 273 -3.40 -16.13 -5.79
C ALA A 273 -4.54 -16.52 -4.85
N SER A 274 -5.78 -16.17 -5.22
CA SER A 274 -6.96 -16.62 -4.51
C SER A 274 -7.00 -18.15 -4.55
N SER A 275 -6.67 -18.80 -3.44
CA SER A 275 -6.96 -20.22 -3.26
C SER A 275 -8.46 -20.40 -3.03
N SER A 276 -9.24 -20.33 -4.11
CA SER A 276 -10.53 -21.01 -4.20
C SER A 276 -10.26 -22.48 -4.44
N GLY A 277 -10.38 -23.31 -3.40
CA GLY A 277 -10.19 -24.75 -3.53
C GLY A 277 -10.04 -25.42 -2.18
N SER A 278 -11.14 -25.90 -1.66
CA SER A 278 -11.19 -26.84 -0.54
C SER A 278 -10.25 -28.02 -0.77
N SER A 279 -9.45 -28.36 0.25
CA SER A 279 -9.02 -29.72 0.64
C SER A 279 -8.17 -29.56 1.90
N GLN A 280 -8.68 -29.90 3.09
CA GLN A 280 -8.31 -31.15 3.78
C GLN A 280 -6.88 -31.60 3.44
N LEU A 281 -6.00 -31.61 4.45
CA LEU A 281 -5.14 -32.75 4.81
C LEU A 281 -4.34 -32.39 6.07
N LEU A 282 -4.71 -33.11 7.14
CA LEU A 282 -3.98 -33.50 8.37
C LEU A 282 -3.00 -32.50 9.02
#